data_AF-A0A955YBS4-F1
#
_entry.id   AF-A0A955YBS4-F1
#
_cell.length_a   1.000
_cell.length_b   1.000
_cell.length_c   1.000
_cell.angle_alpha   90.00
_cell.angle_beta   90.00
_cell.angle_gamma   90.00
#
_symmetry.space_group_name_H-M   'P 1'
#
loop_
_entity.id
_entity.type
_entity.pdbx_description
1 polymer ?
#
loop_
_entity_poly.entity_id
_entity_poly.type
_entity_poly.pdbx_seq_one_letter_code
_entity_poly.pdbx_strand_id
1 'polypeptide(L)'
;REAERALGAYWLALEGTLDPERVREAADNALIGRADQVAAQIVERFHPEDRLMLWFDFFNHDRDRIRRDMAAFMTQVRPRVEALLEARA
;
A
#
# COMPACT_ATOMS: atom_id res chain seq x y z
N ARG A 1 -14.32 3.48 4.48
CA ARG A 1 -14.39 2.79 5.80
C ARG A 1 -13.10 2.09 6.24
N GLU A 2 -12.25 1.55 5.36
CA GLU A 2 -10.97 0.92 5.77
C GLU A 2 -9.79 1.88 5.69
N ALA A 3 -9.67 2.64 4.59
CA ALA A 3 -8.74 3.77 4.49
C ALA A 3 -8.92 4.77 5.64
N GLU A 4 -10.16 5.14 5.96
CA GLU A 4 -10.49 6.03 7.09
C GLU A 4 -10.19 5.41 8.47
N ARG A 5 -10.19 4.07 8.61
CA ARG A 5 -9.84 3.40 9.88
C ARG A 5 -8.34 3.27 10.05
N ALA A 6 -7.60 3.00 8.96
CA ALA A 6 -6.14 3.08 8.96
C ALA A 6 -5.69 4.53 9.25
N LEU A 7 -6.32 5.52 8.60
CA LEU A 7 -6.10 6.96 8.86
C LEU A 7 -6.62 7.42 10.23
N GLY A 8 -7.63 6.76 10.80
CA GLY A 8 -8.21 7.09 12.11
C GLY A 8 -7.38 6.54 13.27
N ALA A 9 -6.87 5.31 13.16
CA ALA A 9 -5.88 4.75 14.10
C ALA A 9 -4.53 5.49 14.00
N TYR A 10 -4.20 5.98 12.79
CA TYR A 10 -3.12 6.94 12.55
C TYR A 10 -3.33 8.21 13.37
N TRP A 11 -4.49 8.86 13.22
CA TRP A 11 -4.84 10.07 13.98
C TRP A 11 -4.83 9.88 15.51
N LEU A 12 -5.37 8.76 16.01
CA LEU A 12 -5.44 8.50 17.45
C LEU A 12 -4.07 8.28 18.11
N ALA A 13 -3.09 7.77 17.34
CA ALA A 13 -1.71 7.61 17.79
C ALA A 13 -0.86 8.89 17.60
N LEU A 14 -1.42 9.94 16.98
CA LEU A 14 -0.72 11.15 16.51
C LEU A 14 -1.20 12.45 17.17
N GLU A 15 -2.04 12.41 18.20
CA GLU A 15 -2.36 13.61 18.99
C GLU A 15 -1.08 14.15 19.66
N GLY A 16 -0.44 15.12 18.99
CA GLY A 16 0.46 16.08 19.64
C GLY A 16 1.76 16.47 18.90
N THR A 17 2.28 15.67 17.95
CA THR A 17 3.70 15.86 17.52
C THR A 17 4.04 15.48 16.06
N LEU A 18 3.22 15.83 15.05
CA LEU A 18 3.66 15.62 13.66
C LEU A 18 3.19 16.68 12.67
N ASP A 19 4.14 17.10 11.83
CA ASP A 19 4.01 18.05 10.73
C ASP A 19 3.11 17.48 9.62
N PRO A 20 2.01 18.17 9.23
CA PRO A 20 1.12 17.76 8.15
C PRO A 20 1.82 17.42 6.82
N GLU A 21 2.96 18.03 6.53
CA GLU A 21 3.70 17.73 5.30
C GLU A 21 4.29 16.32 5.30
N ARG A 22 4.82 15.87 6.45
CA ARG A 22 5.35 14.50 6.61
C ARG A 22 4.26 13.44 6.49
N VAL A 23 3.04 13.76 6.90
CA VAL A 23 1.87 12.88 6.73
C VAL A 23 1.55 12.69 5.25
N ARG A 24 1.55 13.79 4.49
CA ARG A 24 1.31 13.77 3.05
C ARG A 24 2.39 12.99 2.31
N GLU A 25 3.67 13.21 2.63
CA GLU A 25 4.79 12.46 2.05
C GLU A 25 4.70 10.95 2.33
N ALA A 26 4.30 10.57 3.55
CA ALA A 26 4.10 9.17 3.89
C ALA A 26 2.92 8.53 3.14
N ALA A 27 1.83 9.27 2.94
CA ALA A 27 0.69 8.82 2.16
C ALA A 27 1.01 8.69 0.67
N ASP A 28 1.80 9.62 0.11
CA ASP A 28 2.24 9.58 -1.28
C ASP A 28 3.13 8.37 -1.55
N ASN A 29 3.96 7.95 -0.59
CA ASN A 29 4.80 6.76 -0.73
C ASN A 29 4.06 5.43 -0.53
N ALA A 30 2.85 5.45 0.04
CA ALA A 30 2.09 4.23 0.31
C ALA A 30 1.36 3.71 -0.94
N LEU A 31 1.20 2.38 -0.99
CA LEU A 31 0.31 1.70 -1.92
C LEU A 31 -0.97 1.32 -1.18
N ILE A 32 -2.08 2.00 -1.47
CA ILE A 32 -3.32 1.87 -0.69
C ILE A 32 -4.51 1.58 -1.61
N GLY A 33 -5.34 0.62 -1.21
CA GLY A 33 -6.62 0.35 -1.86
C GLY A 33 -6.84 -1.13 -2.12
N ARG A 34 -7.79 -1.43 -3.01
CA ARG A 34 -8.05 -2.79 -3.49
C ARG A 34 -6.94 -3.28 -4.42
N ALA A 35 -6.90 -4.59 -4.67
CA ALA A 35 -5.83 -5.20 -5.45
C ALA A 35 -5.66 -4.61 -6.87
N ASP A 36 -6.76 -4.25 -7.53
CA ASP A 36 -6.75 -3.59 -8.85
C ASP A 36 -6.17 -2.17 -8.78
N GLN A 37 -6.53 -1.41 -7.75
CA GLN A 37 -6.03 -0.04 -7.54
C GLN A 37 -4.55 -0.04 -7.19
N VAL A 38 -4.11 -0.98 -6.35
CA VAL A 38 -2.70 -1.14 -5.98
C VAL A 38 -1.88 -1.56 -7.19
N ALA A 39 -2.37 -2.49 -8.02
CA ALA A 39 -1.68 -2.88 -9.25
C ALA A 39 -1.53 -1.71 -10.23
N ALA A 40 -2.58 -0.91 -10.42
CA ALA A 40 -2.53 0.28 -11.25
C ALA A 40 -1.50 1.30 -10.73
N GLN A 41 -1.50 1.57 -9.41
CA GLN A 41 -0.53 2.45 -8.77
C GLN A 41 0.92 1.96 -8.99
N ILE A 42 1.17 0.66 -8.84
CA ILE A 42 2.51 0.09 -9.06
C ILE A 42 3.00 0.39 -10.48
N VAL A 43 2.17 0.06 -11.47
CA VAL A 43 2.52 0.16 -12.89
C VAL A 43 2.53 1.61 -13.40
N GLU A 44 1.90 2.54 -12.68
CA GLU A 44 1.99 3.98 -12.94
C GLU A 44 3.26 4.62 -12.34
N ARG A 45 3.69 4.14 -11.16
CA ARG A 45 4.69 4.83 -10.33
C ARG A 45 6.10 4.25 -10.39
N PHE A 46 6.25 2.98 -10.76
CA PHE A 46 7.53 2.28 -10.74
C PHE A 46 7.90 1.73 -12.11
N HIS A 47 9.20 1.58 -12.36
CA HIS A 47 9.69 0.99 -13.59
C HIS A 47 9.46 -0.54 -13.56
N PRO A 48 9.15 -1.19 -14.70
CA PRO A 48 8.89 -2.64 -14.73
C PRO A 48 10.05 -3.51 -14.19
N GLU A 49 11.28 -3.02 -14.30
CA GLU A 49 12.49 -3.69 -13.81
C GLU A 49 12.81 -3.41 -12.33
N ASP A 50 12.03 -2.55 -11.66
CA ASP A 50 12.24 -2.23 -10.26
C ASP A 50 11.92 -3.42 -9.36
N ARG A 51 12.66 -3.52 -8.24
CA ARG A 51 12.36 -4.45 -7.17
C ARG A 51 11.68 -3.73 -6.03
N LEU A 52 10.40 -4.00 -5.82
CA LEU A 52 9.62 -3.40 -4.75
C LEU A 52 9.86 -4.13 -3.42
N MET A 53 10.31 -3.39 -2.41
CA MET A 53 10.35 -3.84 -1.02
C MET A 53 9.19 -3.17 -0.27
N LEU A 54 8.26 -3.98 0.23
CA LEU A 54 6.99 -3.49 0.79
C LEU A 54 6.88 -3.84 2.27
N TRP A 55 6.36 -2.91 3.06
CA TRP A 55 6.03 -3.10 4.47
C TRP A 55 4.52 -3.25 4.63
N PHE A 56 4.08 -4.36 5.25
CA PHE A 56 2.66 -4.69 5.45
C PHE A 56 2.18 -4.44 6.89
N ASP A 57 3.09 -4.12 7.79
CA ASP A 57 2.86 -3.98 9.23
C ASP A 57 2.80 -2.53 9.71
N PHE A 58 2.71 -1.57 8.78
CA PHE A 58 2.61 -0.16 9.11
C PHE A 58 1.39 0.07 10.02
N PHE A 59 1.63 0.67 11.20
CA PHE A 59 0.68 1.02 12.27
C PHE A 59 0.17 -0.06 13.24
N ASN A 60 0.17 -1.35 12.93
CA ASN A 60 -0.29 -2.35 13.88
C ASN A 60 0.31 -3.74 13.60
N HIS A 61 0.84 -4.38 14.65
CA HIS A 61 1.38 -5.75 14.62
C HIS A 61 0.26 -6.82 14.63
N ASP A 62 -0.87 -6.55 13.99
CA ASP A 62 -1.91 -7.55 13.75
C ASP A 62 -1.38 -8.58 12.75
N ARG A 63 -0.86 -9.68 13.30
CA ARG A 63 -0.21 -10.76 12.55
C ARG A 63 -1.13 -11.41 11.54
N ASP A 64 -2.42 -11.56 11.86
CA ASP A 64 -3.36 -12.21 10.95
C ASP A 64 -3.68 -11.30 9.78
N ARG A 65 -3.80 -10.00 10.03
CA ARG A 65 -3.93 -9.00 8.97
C ARG A 65 -2.70 -8.97 8.07
N ILE A 66 -1.50 -8.86 8.63
CA ILE A 66 -0.25 -8.85 7.86
C ILE A 66 -0.18 -10.07 6.92
N ARG A 67 -0.48 -11.26 7.45
CA ARG A 67 -0.48 -12.50 6.65
C ARG A 67 -1.51 -12.46 5.52
N ARG A 68 -2.72 -11.95 5.77
CA ARG A 68 -3.76 -11.80 4.74
C ARG A 68 -3.34 -10.82 3.66
N ASP A 69 -2.77 -9.68 4.03
CA ASP A 69 -2.37 -8.65 3.08
C ASP A 69 -1.19 -9.11 2.22
N MET A 70 -0.20 -9.79 2.81
CA MET A 70 0.90 -10.44 2.06
C MET A 70 0.38 -11.50 1.07
N ALA A 71 -0.56 -12.34 1.51
CA ALA A 71 -1.17 -13.36 0.64
C ALA A 71 -1.99 -12.73 -0.49
N ALA A 72 -2.78 -11.69 -0.19
CA ALA A 72 -3.57 -10.96 -1.17
C ALA A 72 -2.65 -10.25 -2.19
N PHE A 73 -1.53 -9.68 -1.75
CA PHE A 73 -0.57 -9.08 -2.65
C PHE A 73 -0.04 -10.10 -3.67
N MET A 74 0.42 -11.26 -3.20
CA MET A 74 1.00 -12.27 -4.09
C MET A 74 -0.02 -12.95 -5.00
N THR A 75 -1.25 -13.17 -4.51
CA THR A 75 -2.28 -13.93 -5.25
C THR A 75 -3.21 -13.04 -6.08
N GLN A 76 -3.33 -11.76 -5.75
CA GLN A 76 -4.27 -10.85 -6.40
C GLN A 76 -3.56 -9.65 -7.05
N VAL A 77 -2.62 -8.99 -6.37
CA VAL A 77 -1.96 -7.79 -6.92
C VAL A 77 -0.94 -8.18 -7.98
N ARG A 78 0.01 -9.07 -7.65
CA ARG A 78 1.12 -9.43 -8.55
C ARG A 78 0.64 -9.91 -9.94
N PRO A 79 -0.33 -10.84 -10.07
CA PRO A 79 -0.78 -11.27 -11.40
C PRO A 79 -1.41 -10.14 -12.22
N ARG A 80 -2.04 -9.16 -11.56
CA ARG A 80 -2.62 -7.98 -12.22
C ARG A 80 -1.54 -7.03 -12.69
N VAL A 81 -0.47 -6.84 -11.90
CA VAL A 81 0.70 -6.06 -12.32
C VAL A 81 1.33 -6.69 -13.55
N GLU A 82 1.58 -8.00 -13.54
CA GLU A 82 2.13 -8.74 -14.67
C GLU A 82 1.25 -8.57 -15.93
N ALA A 83 -0.06 -8.79 -15.81
CA ALA A 83 -1.01 -8.60 -16.92
C ALA A 83 -1.04 -7.16 -17.46
N LEU A 84 -0.95 -6.15 -16.59
CA LEU A 84 -0.92 -4.74 -16.99
C LEU A 84 0.38 -4.36 -17.69
N LEU A 85 1.51 -4.95 -17.29
CA LEU A 85 2.81 -4.75 -17.95
C LEU A 85 2.84 -5.42 -19.33
N GLU A 86 2.34 -6.65 -19.43
CA GLU A 86 2.19 -7.37 -20.70
C GLU A 86 1.31 -6.60 -21.68
N ALA A 87 0.19 -6.03 -21.23
CA ALA A 87 -0.70 -5.23 -22.08
C ALA A 87 -0.09 -3.89 -22.56
N ARG A 88 1.04 -3.45 -21.97
CA ARG A 88 1.75 -2.23 -22.35
C ARG A 88 2.97 -2.48 -23.25
N ALA A 89 3.42 -3.72 -23.35
CA ALA A 89 4.53 -4.14 -24.22
C ALA A 89 4.04 -4.30 -25.68
#